data_AF-A0A2V2RS69-F1
#
_entry.id   AF-A0A2V2RS69-F1
#
_cell.length_a   1.000
_cell.length_b   1.000
_cell.length_c   1.000
_cell.angle_alpha   90.00
_cell.angle_beta   90.00
_cell.angle_gamma   90.00
#
_symmetry.space_group_name_H-M   'P 1'
#
loop_
_entity.id
_entity.type
_entity.pdbx_description
1 polymer ?
#
loop_
_entity_poly.entity_id
_entity_poly.type
_entity_poly.pdbx_seq_one_letter_code
_entity_poly.pdbx_strand_id
1 'polypeptide(L)'
;MTVGLARRVIFEEHDSPFGRLAFAAAVLSSREHDEAVSLLDLVECLKRGNQLKKITAVDELAALALYRRTKRRRRSHVPYQDFITDAADWATYLKKRRLLLLHK
;
A
#
# COMPACT_ATOMS: atom_id res chain seq x y z
N MET A 1 15.00 0.15 8.70
CA MET A 1 14.81 -0.77 7.55
C MET A 1 14.87 0.07 6.28
N THR A 2 15.58 -0.38 5.25
CA THR A 2 15.64 0.35 3.96
C THR A 2 14.44 0.04 3.08
N VAL A 3 14.14 0.90 2.09
CA VAL A 3 13.07 0.65 1.09
C VAL A 3 13.28 -0.69 0.37
N GLY A 4 14.50 -1.01 -0.04
CA GLY A 4 14.80 -2.28 -0.71
C GLY A 4 14.56 -3.52 0.17
N LEU A 5 14.83 -3.43 1.47
CA LEU A 5 14.50 -4.51 2.40
C LEU A 5 12.99 -4.61 2.62
N ALA A 6 12.30 -3.48 2.76
CA ALA A 6 10.84 -3.45 2.91
C ALA A 6 10.12 -4.05 1.70
N ARG A 7 10.60 -3.78 0.47
CA ARG A 7 10.10 -4.45 -0.74
C ARG A 7 10.26 -5.96 -0.66
N ARG A 8 11.46 -6.46 -0.36
CA ARG A 8 11.67 -7.92 -0.22
C ARG A 8 10.73 -8.56 0.79
N VAL A 9 10.51 -7.92 1.94
CA VAL A 9 9.55 -8.40 2.95
C VAL A 9 8.13 -8.52 2.39
N ILE A 10 7.66 -7.52 1.64
CA ILE A 10 6.30 -7.51 1.08
C ILE A 10 6.14 -8.49 -0.09
N PHE A 11 7.12 -8.53 -1.00
CA PHE A 11 7.01 -9.27 -2.26
C PHE A 11 7.47 -10.73 -2.17
N GLU A 12 8.46 -11.04 -1.32
CA GLU A 12 9.18 -12.33 -1.34
C GLU A 12 9.01 -13.13 -0.04
N GLU A 13 8.92 -12.49 1.12
CA GLU A 13 8.87 -13.18 2.42
C GLU A 13 7.43 -13.58 2.80
N HIS A 14 6.95 -14.71 2.25
CA HIS A 14 5.57 -15.17 2.43
C HIS A 14 5.18 -15.60 3.85
N ASP A 15 6.17 -15.98 4.68
CA ASP A 15 5.96 -16.40 6.08
C ASP A 15 6.41 -15.34 7.09
N SER A 16 6.64 -14.10 6.63
CA SER A 16 7.02 -13.00 7.51
C SER A 16 6.01 -12.80 8.64
N PRO A 17 6.45 -12.68 9.91
CA PRO A 17 5.55 -12.42 11.02
C PRO A 17 4.86 -11.06 10.83
N PHE A 18 3.62 -10.94 11.31
CA PHE A 18 2.79 -9.76 11.09
C PHE A 18 3.48 -8.44 11.46
N GLY A 19 4.20 -8.39 12.59
CA GLY A 19 4.93 -7.19 13.00
C GLY A 19 5.99 -6.75 11.98
N ARG A 20 6.66 -7.68 11.31
CA ARG A 20 7.64 -7.40 10.25
C ARG A 20 6.97 -6.89 8.98
N LEU A 21 5.82 -7.48 8.60
CA LEU A 21 5.00 -6.99 7.49
C LEU A 21 4.50 -5.56 7.76
N ALA A 22 3.98 -5.28 8.95
CA ALA A 22 3.53 -3.95 9.35
C ALA A 22 4.66 -2.92 9.30
N PHE A 23 5.85 -3.28 9.78
CA PHE A 23 7.01 -2.39 9.72
C PHE A 23 7.47 -2.12 8.28
N ALA A 24 7.51 -3.14 7.43
CA ALA A 24 7.83 -2.97 6.01
C ALA A 24 6.80 -2.08 5.30
N ALA A 25 5.51 -2.29 5.55
CA ALA A 25 4.43 -1.46 5.02
C ALA A 25 4.54 0.00 5.50
N ALA A 26 4.91 0.23 6.76
CA ALA A 26 5.14 1.57 7.30
C ALA A 26 6.30 2.28 6.58
N VAL A 27 7.42 1.58 6.35
CA VAL A 27 8.55 2.13 5.56
C VAL A 27 8.08 2.51 4.15
N LEU A 28 7.38 1.61 3.44
CA LEU A 28 6.91 1.88 2.08
C LEU A 28 5.85 2.98 2.01
N SER A 29 5.08 3.19 3.07
CA SER A 29 4.01 4.19 3.14
C SER A 29 4.47 5.57 3.62
N SER A 30 5.70 5.66 4.15
CA SER A 30 6.28 6.89 4.70
C SER A 30 6.49 7.96 3.64
N ARG A 31 6.28 9.23 4.04
CA ARG A 31 6.50 10.38 3.15
C ARG A 31 7.95 10.52 2.71
N GLU A 32 8.88 10.14 3.58
CA GLU A 32 10.33 10.22 3.36
C GLU A 32 10.82 9.36 2.19
N HIS A 33 9.99 8.43 1.71
CA HIS A 33 10.35 7.48 0.67
C HIS A 33 9.43 7.55 -0.56
N ASP A 34 8.60 8.59 -0.68
CA ASP A 34 7.61 8.71 -1.77
C ASP A 34 8.23 8.66 -3.18
N GLU A 35 9.44 9.21 -3.35
CA GLU A 35 10.16 9.21 -4.63
C GLU A 35 10.76 7.84 -4.97
N ALA A 36 11.17 7.08 -3.96
CA ALA A 36 11.80 5.77 -4.12
C ALA A 36 10.78 4.63 -4.20
N VAL A 37 9.55 4.84 -3.72
CA VAL A 37 8.48 3.84 -3.65
C VAL A 37 7.45 4.10 -4.74
N SER A 38 7.13 3.10 -5.56
CA SER A 38 6.08 3.19 -6.58
C SER A 38 4.69 3.03 -5.97
N LEU A 39 3.64 3.45 -6.70
CA LEU A 39 2.26 3.16 -6.29
C LEU A 39 1.95 1.66 -6.36
N LEU A 40 2.68 0.89 -7.18
CA LEU A 40 2.56 -0.56 -7.26
C LEU A 40 3.05 -1.25 -5.99
N ASP A 41 4.12 -0.76 -5.37
CA ASP A 41 4.59 -1.29 -4.08
C ASP A 41 3.49 -1.18 -3.01
N LEU A 42 2.76 -0.07 -3.00
CA LEU A 42 1.64 0.13 -2.07
C LEU A 42 0.44 -0.78 -2.39
N VAL A 43 0.19 -1.05 -3.67
CA VAL A 43 -0.86 -2.03 -4.06
C VAL A 43 -0.47 -3.44 -3.63
N GLU A 44 0.80 -3.82 -3.70
CA GLU A 44 1.24 -5.13 -3.20
C GLU A 44 1.11 -5.20 -1.67
N CYS A 45 1.39 -4.11 -0.95
CA CYS A 45 1.10 -4.04 0.48
C CYS A 45 -0.38 -4.35 0.78
N LEU A 46 -1.33 -3.77 0.04
CA LEU A 46 -2.77 -4.07 0.19
C LEU A 46 -3.09 -5.54 -0.08
N LYS A 47 -2.51 -6.12 -1.13
CA LYS A 47 -2.71 -7.53 -1.47
C LYS A 47 -2.17 -8.45 -0.37
N ARG A 48 -1.03 -8.07 0.21
CA ARG A 48 -0.36 -8.81 1.27
C ARG A 48 -1.10 -8.69 2.61
N GLY A 49 -1.52 -7.49 3.00
CA GLY A 49 -2.27 -7.22 4.23
C GLY A 49 -3.62 -7.92 4.25
N ASN A 50 -4.32 -7.95 3.12
CA ASN A 50 -5.65 -8.54 2.99
C ASN A 50 -5.64 -10.07 2.70
N GLN A 51 -4.52 -10.77 2.88
CA GLN A 51 -4.44 -12.22 2.60
C GLN A 51 -5.48 -13.03 3.42
N LEU A 52 -5.82 -12.57 4.62
CA LEU A 52 -6.79 -13.22 5.51
C LEU A 52 -8.22 -12.66 5.37
N LYS A 53 -8.51 -11.89 4.30
CA LYS A 53 -9.81 -11.22 4.06
C LYS A 53 -10.27 -10.33 5.23
N LYS A 54 -9.31 -9.76 5.94
CA LYS A 54 -9.52 -8.83 7.05
C LYS A 54 -8.67 -7.59 6.81
N ILE A 55 -9.20 -6.43 7.16
CA ILE A 55 -8.43 -5.18 7.12
C ILE A 55 -7.41 -5.22 8.26
N THR A 56 -6.15 -4.96 7.93
CA THR A 56 -5.03 -4.94 8.86
C THR A 56 -4.33 -3.58 8.83
N ALA A 57 -3.43 -3.34 9.79
CA ALA A 57 -2.58 -2.15 9.79
C ALA A 57 -1.74 -1.99 8.51
N VAL A 58 -1.36 -3.11 7.87
CA VAL A 58 -0.67 -3.09 6.57
C VAL A 58 -1.54 -2.43 5.51
N ASP A 59 -2.82 -2.81 5.46
CA ASP A 59 -3.78 -2.28 4.49
C ASP A 59 -4.03 -0.79 4.70
N GLU A 60 -4.20 -0.38 5.96
CA GLU A 60 -4.48 1.01 6.31
C GLU A 60 -3.33 1.94 5.93
N LEU A 61 -2.10 1.56 6.26
CA LEU A 61 -0.90 2.34 5.94
C LEU A 61 -0.77 2.52 4.42
N ALA A 62 -0.91 1.43 3.67
CA ALA A 62 -0.82 1.46 2.22
C ALA A 62 -1.94 2.27 1.58
N ALA A 63 -3.19 2.09 2.03
CA ALA A 63 -4.33 2.85 1.52
C ALA A 63 -4.17 4.35 1.81
N LEU A 64 -3.75 4.73 3.01
CA LEU A 64 -3.47 6.13 3.37
C LEU A 64 -2.43 6.77 2.45
N ALA A 65 -1.33 6.06 2.19
CA ALA A 65 -0.29 6.51 1.27
C ALA A 65 -0.84 6.65 -0.16
N LEU A 66 -1.62 5.68 -0.64
CA LEU A 66 -2.27 5.72 -1.96
C LEU A 66 -3.22 6.92 -2.10
N TYR A 67 -4.08 7.17 -1.11
CA TYR A 67 -4.96 8.36 -1.10
C TYR A 67 -4.16 9.66 -1.12
N ARG A 68 -3.11 9.75 -0.28
CA ARG A 68 -2.25 10.93 -0.17
C ARG A 68 -1.55 11.27 -1.48
N ARG A 69 -1.02 10.26 -2.16
CA ARG A 69 -0.20 10.39 -3.38
C ARG A 69 -1.03 10.56 -4.64
N THR A 70 -2.19 9.89 -4.72
CA THR A 70 -3.06 9.95 -5.91
C THR A 70 -4.13 11.03 -5.85
N LYS A 71 -4.32 11.65 -4.67
CA LYS A 71 -5.43 12.59 -4.39
C LYS A 71 -6.80 12.00 -4.73
N ARG A 72 -6.94 10.66 -4.74
CA ARG A 72 -8.22 9.99 -4.95
C ARG A 72 -9.22 10.49 -3.90
N ARG A 73 -10.47 10.76 -4.30
CA ARG A 73 -11.51 11.17 -3.35
C ARG A 73 -11.89 9.99 -2.47
N ARG A 74 -11.95 10.19 -1.15
CA ARG A 74 -12.47 9.21 -0.19
C ARG A 74 -14.00 9.10 -0.34
N ARG A 75 -14.54 7.90 -0.10
CA ARG A 75 -16.00 7.67 -0.21
C ARG A 75 -16.77 8.24 0.97
N SER A 76 -16.12 8.38 2.13
CA SER A 76 -16.71 8.79 3.40
C SER A 76 -15.65 9.58 4.23
N HIS A 77 -16.05 10.10 5.40
CA HIS A 77 -15.19 10.78 6.39
C HIS A 77 -15.17 10.05 7.75
N VAL A 78 -15.65 8.79 7.77
CA VAL A 78 -15.70 7.89 8.92
C VAL A 78 -14.39 7.10 9.02
N PRO A 79 -13.57 7.32 10.06
CA PRO A 79 -12.34 6.57 10.29
C PRO A 79 -12.53 5.05 10.16
N TYR A 80 -11.54 4.34 9.60
CA TYR A 80 -11.52 2.89 9.39
C TYR A 80 -12.50 2.31 8.34
N GLN A 81 -13.56 3.02 7.97
CA GLN A 81 -14.48 2.62 6.89
C GLN A 81 -14.23 3.39 5.57
N ASP A 82 -13.39 4.43 5.64
CA ASP A 82 -13.16 5.36 4.53
C ASP A 82 -12.22 4.86 3.44
N PHE A 83 -11.39 3.88 3.78
CA PHE A 83 -10.31 3.46 2.93
C PHE A 83 -10.72 2.27 2.10
N ILE A 84 -10.68 2.44 0.78
CA ILE A 84 -10.65 1.29 -0.11
C ILE A 84 -9.32 0.58 0.17
N THR A 85 -9.37 -0.65 0.64
CA THR A 85 -8.20 -1.52 0.85
C THR A 85 -8.11 -2.64 -0.19
N ASP A 86 -9.07 -2.71 -1.11
CA ASP A 86 -9.04 -3.66 -2.21
C ASP A 86 -7.93 -3.30 -3.22
N ALA A 87 -6.92 -4.16 -3.30
CA ALA A 87 -5.80 -4.04 -4.24
C ALA A 87 -6.26 -4.02 -5.71
N ALA A 88 -7.29 -4.77 -6.08
CA ALA A 88 -7.79 -4.83 -7.46
C ALA A 88 -8.53 -3.55 -7.84
N ASP A 89 -9.31 -2.97 -6.91
CA ASP A 89 -9.94 -1.65 -7.11
C ASP A 89 -8.85 -0.57 -7.31
N TRP A 90 -7.80 -0.56 -6.48
CA TRP A 90 -6.69 0.37 -6.64
C TRP A 90 -5.92 0.16 -7.93
N ALA A 91 -5.57 -1.07 -8.31
CA ALA A 91 -4.90 -1.36 -9.57
C ALA A 91 -5.72 -0.86 -10.77
N THR A 92 -7.04 -1.08 -10.74
CA THR A 92 -7.97 -0.60 -11.76
C THR A 92 -8.02 0.92 -11.81
N TYR A 93 -8.11 1.58 -10.65
CA TYR A 93 -8.09 3.04 -10.56
C TYR A 93 -6.80 3.64 -11.12
N LEU A 94 -5.64 3.12 -10.71
CA LEU A 94 -4.33 3.59 -11.15
C LEU A 94 -4.13 3.39 -12.65
N LYS A 95 -4.59 2.25 -13.20
CA LYS A 95 -4.59 1.99 -14.65
C LYS A 95 -5.44 3.00 -15.40
N LYS A 96 -6.68 3.25 -14.96
CA LYS A 96 -7.58 4.24 -15.57
C LYS A 96 -7.00 5.65 -15.56
N ARG A 97 -6.25 6.01 -14.51
CA ARG A 97 -5.57 7.31 -14.37
C ARG A 97 -4.19 7.37 -15.03
N ARG A 98 -3.71 6.29 -15.65
CA ARG A 98 -2.35 6.15 -16.23
C ARG A 98 -1.22 6.43 -15.23
N LEU A 99 -1.45 6.16 -13.94
CA LEU A 99 -0.49 6.41 -12.85
C LEU A 99 0.44 5.22 -12.57
N LEU A 100 0.21 4.07 -13.23
CA LEU A 100 1.03 2.86 -13.05
C LEU A 100 2.44 2.95 -13.66
N LEU A 101 2.74 3.98 -14.45
CA LEU A 101 3.95 4.06 -15.28
C LEU A 101 4.92 5.19 -14.88
N LEU A 102 4.69 5.88 -13.76
CA LEU A 102 5.37 7.17 -13.53
C LEU A 102 6.75 7.15 -12.86
N HIS A 103 7.34 5.99 -12.57
CA HIS A 103 8.74 5.94 -12.11
C HIS A 103 9.48 4.76 -12.74
N LYS A 104 10.19 5.04 -13.83
CA LYS A 104 11.40 4.33 -14.24
C LYS A 104 12.60 5.12 -13.75
#